data_AF-A0A1L8CU97-F1
#
_entry.id   AF-A0A1L8CU97-F1
#
_cell.length_a   1.000
_cell.length_b   1.000
_cell.length_c   1.000
_cell.angle_alpha   90.00
_cell.angle_beta   90.00
_cell.angle_gamma   90.00
#
_symmetry.space_group_name_H-M   'P 1'
#
loop_
_entity.id
_entity.type
_entity.pdbx_description
1 polymer ?
#
loop_
_entity_poly.entity_id
_entity_poly.type
_entity_poly.pdbx_seq_one_letter_code
_entity_poly.pdbx_strand_id
1 'polypeptide(L)' 'MQQLPTVFVGKPQDERFFNLYDVEGIKVYVPKNTIAVKDEVKIYLEGKWMFQRLEVDGLDLA' A
#
# COMPACT_ATOMS: atom_id res chain seq x y z
N MET A 1 15.18 8.46 15.15
CA MET A 1 14.98 7.65 13.94
C MET A 1 13.60 8.00 13.41
N GLN A 2 13.49 8.59 12.21
CA GLN A 2 12.18 8.90 11.62
C GLN A 2 11.51 7.59 11.22
N GLN A 3 10.32 7.30 11.76
CA GLN A 3 9.51 6.17 11.32
C GLN A 3 9.01 6.48 9.90
N LEU A 4 9.36 5.61 8.94
CA LEU A 4 8.78 5.65 7.60
C LEU A 4 7.29 5.29 7.73
N PRO A 5 6.36 6.09 7.18
CA PRO A 5 4.96 5.69 7.14
C PRO A 5 4.79 4.40 6.35
N THR A 6 3.90 3.53 6.83
CA THR A 6 3.55 2.24 6.22
C THR A 6 3.05 2.37 4.78
N VAL A 7 2.51 3.53 4.41
CA VAL A 7 1.95 3.82 3.09
C VAL A 7 2.37 5.22 2.64
N PHE A 8 2.91 5.33 1.42
CA PHE A 8 3.26 6.60 0.77
C PHE A 8 2.36 6.85 -0.44
N VAL A 9 1.90 8.10 -0.60
CA VAL A 9 1.16 8.55 -1.78
C VAL A 9 2.14 9.14 -2.79
N GLY A 10 2.22 8.55 -3.97
CA GLY A 10 3.12 8.97 -5.05
C GLY A 10 3.99 7.82 -5.57
N LYS A 11 4.76 8.09 -6.63
CA LYS A 11 5.73 7.11 -7.17
C LYS A 11 6.99 7.15 -6.30
N PRO A 12 7.44 6.01 -5.73
CA PRO A 12 8.68 5.97 -4.94
C PRO A 12 9.88 6.30 -5.83
N GLN A 13 10.94 6.83 -5.21
CA GLN A 13 12.17 7.19 -5.92
C GLN A 13 12.87 5.98 -6.56
N ASP A 14 12.74 4.80 -5.93
CA ASP A 14 13.27 3.54 -6.45
C ASP A 14 12.22 2.42 -6.34
N GLU A 15 11.57 2.10 -7.46
CA GLU A 15 10.50 1.10 -7.54
C GLU A 15 11.00 -0.34 -7.31
N ARG A 16 12.31 -0.60 -7.39
CA ARG A 16 12.85 -1.97 -7.32
C ARG A 16 12.62 -2.65 -5.97
N PHE A 17 12.45 -1.85 -4.92
CA PHE A 17 12.19 -2.31 -3.55
C PHE A 17 10.71 -2.50 -3.23
N PHE A 18 9.83 -2.32 -4.22
CA PHE A 18 8.39 -2.40 -4.03
C PHE A 18 7.76 -3.45 -4.94
N ASN A 19 6.67 -4.04 -4.48
CA ASN A 19 5.68 -4.73 -5.28
C ASN A 19 4.64 -3.70 -5.72
N LEU A 20 4.25 -3.73 -7.00
CA LEU A 20 3.26 -2.81 -7.56
C LEU A 20 1.92 -3.53 -7.71
N TYR A 21 0.87 -2.93 -7.17
CA TYR A 21 -0.51 -3.35 -7.35
C TYR A 21 -1.28 -2.25 -8.09
N ASP A 22 -2.16 -2.65 -8.99
CA ASP A 22 -3.11 -1.76 -9.65
C ASP A 22 -4.49 -2.00 -9.04
N VAL A 23 -5.05 -0.96 -8.42
CA VAL A 23 -6.35 -1.01 -7.75
C VAL A 23 -7.21 0.09 -8.35
N GLU A 24 -8.12 -0.30 -9.24
CA GLU A 24 -9.03 0.62 -9.94
C GLU A 24 -8.29 1.79 -10.64
N GLY A 25 -7.10 1.53 -11.21
CA GLY A 25 -6.27 2.55 -11.87
C GLY A 25 -5.37 3.35 -10.92
N ILE A 26 -5.41 3.06 -9.62
CA ILE A 26 -4.49 3.61 -8.61
C ILE A 26 -3.32 2.64 -8.43
N LYS A 27 -2.10 3.16 -8.65
CA LYS A 27 -0.86 2.42 -8.44
C LYS A 27 -0.48 2.44 -6.97
N VAL A 28 -0.42 1.26 -6.35
CA VAL A 28 -0.06 1.07 -4.95
C VAL A 28 1.29 0.36 -4.88
N TYR A 29 2.29 1.04 -4.32
CA TYR A 29 3.64 0.50 -4.12
C TYR A 29 3.76 -0.02 -2.69
N VAL A 30 3.92 -1.33 -2.55
CA VAL A 30 4.07 -2.00 -1.26
C VAL A 30 5.53 -2.45 -1.11
N PRO A 31 6.24 -2.08 -0.04
CA PRO A 31 7.62 -2.53 0.16
C PRO A 31 7.75 -4.07 0.11
N LYS A 32 8.82 -4.59 -0.50
CA LYS A 32 9.06 -6.04 -0.57
C LYS A 32 9.38 -6.67 0.80
N ASN A 33 9.78 -5.85 1.76
CA ASN A 33 10.05 -6.26 3.14
C ASN A 33 8.82 -6.16 4.05
N THR A 34 7.63 -5.88 3.52
CA THR A 34 6.41 -5.89 4.32
C THR A 34 6.01 -7.34 4.61
N ILE A 35 5.70 -7.63 5.88
CA ILE A 35 5.27 -8.97 6.30
C ILE A 35 3.74 -8.99 6.27
N ALA A 36 3.19 -10.01 5.62
CA ALA A 36 1.77 -10.31 5.74
C ALA A 36 1.51 -10.85 7.16
N VAL A 37 0.81 -10.07 7.98
CA VAL A 37 0.40 -10.47 9.34
C VAL A 37 -0.94 -11.21 9.36
N LYS A 38 -1.63 -11.27 8.22
CA LYS A 38 -2.84 -12.06 7.99
C LYS A 38 -2.61 -13.01 6.81
N ASP A 39 -3.45 -14.04 6.71
CA ASP A 39 -3.39 -15.03 5.62
C ASP A 39 -3.49 -14.39 4.22
N GLU A 40 -4.13 -13.23 4.11
CA GLU A 40 -4.25 -12.47 2.87
C GLU A 40 -4.07 -10.96 3.09
N VAL A 41 -3.35 -10.33 2.17
CA VAL A 41 -3.24 -8.86 2.06
C VAL A 41 -4.39 -8.35 1.21
N LYS A 42 -5.17 -7.40 1.73
CA LYS A 42 -6.30 -6.79 1.01
C LYS A 42 -6.04 -5.32 0.79
N ILE A 43 -6.05 -4.90 -0.47
CA ILE A 43 -5.92 -3.50 -0.87
C ILE A 43 -7.20 -3.13 -1.61
N TYR A 44 -7.93 -2.13 -1.12
CA TYR A 44 -9.21 -1.72 -1.70
C TYR A 44 -9.47 -0.23 -1.46
N LEU A 45 -10.41 0.31 -2.23
CA LEU A 45 -10.88 1.69 -2.08
C LEU A 45 -12.22 1.68 -1.34
N GLU A 46 -12.30 2.42 -0.25
CA GLU A 46 -13.53 2.60 0.53
C GLU A 46 -14.01 4.04 0.40
N GLY A 47 -15.28 4.23 0.06
CA GLY A 47 -15.87 5.57 -0.04
C GLY A 47 -17.04 5.66 -1.01
N LYS A 48 -17.47 6.90 -1.28
CA LYS A 48 -18.61 7.21 -2.14
C LYS A 48 -18.26 8.37 -3.07
N TRP A 49 -18.64 8.23 -4.34
CA TRP A 49 -18.46 9.25 -5.38
C TRP A 49 -16.99 9.67 -5.55
N MET A 50 -16.67 10.97 -5.49
CA MET A 50 -15.31 11.48 -5.72
C MET A 50 -14.37 11.32 -4.52
N PHE A 51 -14.88 10.88 -3.37
CA PHE A 51 -14.06 10.67 -2.17
C PHE A 51 -13.91 9.18 -1.91
N GLN A 52 -12.73 8.66 -2.26
CA GLN A 52 -12.31 7.30 -1.98
C GLN A 52 -11.06 7.33 -1.12
N ARG A 53 -11.01 6.46 -0.12
CA ARG A 53 -9.87 6.24 0.75
C ARG A 53 -9.24 4.91 0.39
N LEU A 54 -7.92 4.90 0.19
CA LEU A 54 -7.16 3.67 0.05
C LEU A 54 -7.03 3.02 1.43
N GLU A 55 -7.53 1.79 1.55
CA GLU A 55 -7.39 0.96 2.73
C GLU A 55 -6.49 -0.24 2.39
N VAL A 56 -5.63 -0.58 3.34
CA VAL A 56 -4.71 -1.71 3.24
C VAL A 56 -4.82 -2.51 4.52
N ASP A 57 -5.33 -3.73 4.42
CA ASP A 57 -5.47 -4.66 5.53
C ASP A 57 -4.50 -5.84 5.38
N GLY A 58 -3.97 -6.32 6.51
CA GLY A 58 -3.10 -7.50 6.57
C GLY A 58 -1.61 -7.25 6.33
N LEU A 59 -1.16 -5.99 6.26
CA LEU A 59 0.25 -5.63 6.18
C LEU A 59 0.77 -5.04 7.49
N ASP A 60 1.95 -5.48 7.91
CA ASP A 60 2.73 -4.83 8.96
C ASP A 60 4.17 -4.57 8.48
N LEU A 61 4.78 -3.51 9.01
CA LEU A 61 6.18 -3.22 8.76
C LEU A 61 7.05 -4.15 9.62
N ALA A 62 7.93 -4.91 8.97
CA ALA A 62 8.93 -5.75 9.64
C ALA A 62 9.91 -4.93 10.47
#